data_AF-A0A1S8A8P2-F1
#
_entry.id   AF-A0A1S8A8P2-F1
#
_cell.length_a   1.000
_cell.length_b   1.000
_cell.length_c   1.000
_cell.angle_alpha   90.00
_cell.angle_beta   90.00
_cell.angle_gamma   90.00
#
_symmetry.space_group_name_H-M   'P 1'
#
loop_
_entity.id
_entity.type
_entity.pdbx_description
1 polymer ?
#
loop_
_entity_poly.entity_id
_entity_poly.type
_entity_poly.pdbx_seq_one_letter_code
_entity_poly.pdbx_strand_id
1 'polypeptide(L)'
;MLLHSPELMHSGLWRDFYSKGLLFTPDAKENWRLPDVKPLPAIAAVGRQQANSGPRNTDAGEDMLQFALAVIQATFPGKARRGAVIVRALPAFQSAIMRRRASNPNVPPFSETQVYFWIQYFHVAVVSLQENIPSSDSHQAMNTDWSAALSSLTLGTFKTLFGITGQEWKEHYSKAVWESVAARLEYTSPDLKRLPNVIKAPSERNVIEARGEILQSLREKALWGNSDGNDEFPSMVRLSVLVAAVLQEVSLLDDASAVRPVASHAELLRELYRLLVRGRQQPGKKDDVQTGNTTDKTSRDEGTQGGLEAAMRLSGPGMQGVTQRMFWIQQFMSAQRKVGRAEAFAEFLDANPRLAFEGLPLVYYSVELWDSQDAITRFILPDRGTGEHPFY
;
A
#
# COMPACT_ATOMS: atom_id res chain seq x y z
N MET A 1 -17.03 -17.23 23.34
CA MET A 1 -16.74 -17.84 22.03
C MET A 1 -17.65 -18.99 21.63
N LEU A 2 -18.32 -19.74 22.53
CA LEU A 2 -19.28 -20.79 22.13
C LEU A 2 -20.68 -20.30 21.67
N LEU A 3 -21.01 -19.01 21.85
CA LEU A 3 -22.32 -18.44 21.46
C LEU A 3 -22.51 -18.22 19.96
N HIS A 4 -21.45 -18.24 19.15
CA HIS A 4 -21.51 -17.89 17.72
C HIS A 4 -21.51 -19.10 16.78
N SER A 5 -21.51 -20.34 17.31
CA SER A 5 -21.48 -21.56 16.48
C SER A 5 -22.27 -22.69 17.15
N PRO A 6 -23.62 -22.62 17.15
CA PRO A 6 -24.47 -23.63 17.80
C PRO A 6 -24.29 -25.04 17.22
N GLU A 7 -23.79 -25.16 15.99
CA GLU A 7 -23.50 -26.44 15.32
C GLU A 7 -22.40 -27.25 16.02
N LEU A 8 -21.44 -26.59 16.67
CA LEU A 8 -20.37 -27.27 17.44
C LEU A 8 -20.89 -27.95 18.72
N MET A 9 -22.11 -27.60 19.17
CA MET A 9 -22.76 -28.28 20.30
C MET A 9 -23.54 -29.52 19.86
N HIS A 10 -23.68 -29.76 18.56
CA HIS A 10 -24.40 -30.90 18.04
C HIS A 10 -23.50 -32.15 18.00
N SER A 11 -23.52 -32.94 19.08
CA SER A 11 -22.72 -34.17 19.22
C SER A 11 -22.97 -35.23 18.12
N GLY A 12 -24.07 -35.08 17.38
CA GLY A 12 -24.43 -35.93 16.24
C GLY A 12 -24.03 -35.38 14.87
N LEU A 13 -23.38 -34.21 14.76
CA LEU A 13 -23.15 -33.50 13.49
C LEU A 13 -22.40 -34.36 12.45
N TRP A 14 -21.50 -35.22 12.90
CA TRP A 14 -20.76 -36.13 12.01
C TRP A 14 -21.66 -37.09 11.23
N ARG A 15 -22.86 -37.42 11.73
CA ARG A 15 -23.80 -38.35 11.07
C ARG A 15 -24.35 -37.80 9.75
N ASP A 16 -24.32 -36.48 9.59
CA ASP A 16 -24.79 -35.81 8.38
C ASP A 16 -23.77 -35.91 7.24
N PHE A 17 -22.51 -36.19 7.57
CA PHE A 17 -21.39 -36.18 6.62
C PHE A 17 -20.75 -37.57 6.47
N TYR A 18 -20.74 -38.40 7.52
CA TYR A 18 -20.06 -39.70 7.54
C TYR A 18 -21.02 -40.85 7.87
N SER A 19 -20.85 -41.98 7.17
CA SER A 19 -21.51 -43.23 7.53
C SER A 19 -20.75 -43.92 8.67
N LYS A 20 -21.48 -44.69 9.49
CA LYS A 20 -20.86 -45.55 10.50
C LYS A 20 -19.92 -46.59 9.89
N GLY A 21 -20.23 -47.05 8.67
CA GLY A 21 -19.42 -48.03 7.95
C GLY A 21 -18.02 -47.50 7.64
N LEU A 22 -17.89 -46.21 7.32
CA LEU A 22 -16.60 -45.58 7.05
C LEU A 22 -15.84 -45.25 8.35
N LEU A 23 -16.49 -44.55 9.29
CA LEU A 23 -15.86 -44.02 10.51
C LEU A 23 -15.30 -45.09 11.47
N PHE A 24 -15.90 -46.28 11.50
CA PHE A 24 -15.50 -47.35 12.41
C PHE A 24 -14.62 -48.42 11.74
N THR A 25 -14.13 -48.17 10.53
CA THR A 25 -13.13 -49.04 9.90
C THR A 25 -11.77 -48.91 10.61
N PRO A 26 -10.94 -49.98 10.63
CA PRO A 26 -9.59 -49.92 11.20
C PRO A 26 -8.75 -48.81 10.54
N ASP A 27 -8.91 -48.66 9.24
CA ASP A 27 -8.17 -47.69 8.46
C ASP A 27 -8.60 -46.23 8.72
N ALA A 28 -9.88 -45.95 8.99
CA ALA A 28 -10.33 -44.61 9.37
C ALA A 28 -9.90 -44.19 10.79
N LYS A 29 -9.43 -45.13 11.63
CA LYS A 29 -8.81 -44.79 12.92
C LYS A 29 -7.39 -44.27 12.78
N GLU A 30 -6.68 -44.71 11.74
CA GLU A 30 -5.27 -44.42 11.52
C GLU A 30 -5.07 -43.31 10.47
N ASN A 31 -6.03 -43.15 9.55
CA ASN A 31 -5.93 -42.23 8.42
C ASN A 31 -7.11 -41.28 8.34
N TRP A 32 -6.83 -40.02 7.95
CA TRP A 32 -7.88 -39.05 7.65
C TRP A 32 -8.70 -39.50 6.42
N ARG A 33 -10.02 -39.58 6.58
CA ARG A 33 -10.94 -39.99 5.51
C ARG A 33 -11.95 -38.87 5.23
N LEU A 34 -12.23 -38.65 3.95
CA LEU A 34 -13.24 -37.70 3.51
C LEU A 34 -14.65 -38.23 3.81
N PRO A 35 -15.64 -37.35 4.01
CA PRO A 35 -17.02 -37.74 4.21
C PRO A 35 -17.61 -38.50 3.02
N ASP A 36 -18.38 -39.55 3.30
CA ASP A 36 -19.03 -40.41 2.30
C ASP A 36 -20.53 -40.17 2.13
N VAL A 37 -21.20 -39.51 3.09
CA VAL A 37 -22.65 -39.24 3.03
C VAL A 37 -22.95 -37.89 2.40
N LYS A 38 -22.23 -36.85 2.82
CA LYS A 38 -22.38 -35.48 2.31
C LYS A 38 -21.04 -34.77 2.41
N PRO A 39 -20.62 -33.96 1.42
CA PRO A 39 -19.42 -33.15 1.57
C PRO A 39 -19.56 -32.21 2.77
N LEU A 40 -18.47 -32.02 3.52
CA LEU A 40 -18.44 -31.01 4.58
C LEU A 40 -18.82 -29.64 3.99
N PRO A 41 -19.51 -28.77 4.77
CA PRO A 41 -19.76 -27.42 4.33
C PRO A 41 -18.40 -26.81 4.00
N ALA A 42 -18.23 -26.39 2.75
CA ALA A 42 -16.97 -25.81 2.32
C ALA A 42 -16.78 -24.52 3.12
N ILE A 43 -15.93 -24.56 4.16
CA ILE A 43 -15.22 -23.36 4.57
C ILE A 43 -14.48 -22.95 3.31
N ALA A 44 -14.90 -21.83 2.71
CA ALA A 44 -14.43 -21.39 1.40
C ALA A 44 -12.95 -21.68 1.26
N ALA A 45 -12.62 -22.60 0.35
CA ALA A 45 -11.25 -23.07 0.18
C ALA A 45 -10.37 -21.87 -0.20
N VAL A 46 -9.61 -21.37 0.77
CA VAL A 46 -8.47 -20.49 0.53
C VAL A 46 -7.39 -21.35 -0.10
N GLY A 47 -7.46 -21.48 -1.42
CA GLY A 47 -6.55 -22.34 -2.16
C GLY A 47 -6.88 -22.44 -3.62
N ARG A 48 -6.27 -21.54 -4.41
CA ARG A 48 -6.03 -21.71 -5.84
C ARG A 48 -7.27 -21.51 -6.75
N GLN A 49 -7.95 -20.38 -6.58
CA GLN A 49 -8.52 -19.72 -7.76
C GLN A 49 -7.41 -18.94 -8.45
N GLN A 50 -6.81 -19.55 -9.47
CA GLN A 50 -6.24 -18.77 -10.55
C GLN A 50 -7.34 -17.84 -11.07
N ALA A 51 -7.07 -16.54 -11.01
CA ALA A 51 -7.55 -15.52 -11.94
C ALA A 51 -8.94 -15.80 -12.54
N ASN A 52 -9.98 -15.65 -11.75
CA ASN A 52 -11.32 -15.39 -12.26
C ASN A 52 -12.06 -14.46 -11.30
N SER A 53 -11.42 -13.34 -10.95
CA SER A 53 -12.21 -12.12 -10.83
C SER A 53 -12.76 -11.86 -12.23
N GLY A 54 -14.05 -12.15 -12.43
CA GLY A 54 -14.77 -11.59 -13.57
C GLY A 54 -14.48 -10.09 -13.65
N PRO A 55 -14.49 -9.48 -14.85
CA PRO A 55 -14.13 -8.09 -14.99
C PRO A 55 -15.06 -7.29 -14.08
N ARG A 56 -14.52 -6.77 -12.98
CA ARG A 56 -15.07 -5.60 -12.32
C ARG A 56 -15.11 -4.60 -13.48
N ASN A 57 -16.30 -4.29 -13.98
CA ASN A 57 -16.56 -3.20 -14.92
C ASN A 57 -16.13 -1.91 -14.21
N THR A 58 -14.84 -1.76 -14.03
CA THR A 58 -14.19 -0.55 -13.59
C THR A 58 -14.21 0.29 -14.84
N ASP A 59 -15.18 1.17 -14.86
CA ASP A 59 -15.30 2.21 -15.86
C ASP A 59 -13.93 2.87 -15.94
N ALA A 60 -13.28 2.88 -17.09
CA ALA A 60 -11.86 3.20 -17.12
C ALA A 60 -11.52 4.67 -16.81
N GLY A 61 -12.54 5.52 -16.68
CA GLY A 61 -12.39 6.80 -15.99
C GLY A 61 -11.97 6.63 -14.53
N GLU A 62 -12.40 5.56 -13.85
CA GLU A 62 -12.03 5.26 -12.47
C GLU A 62 -10.55 4.98 -12.29
N ASP A 63 -9.86 4.34 -13.24
CA ASP A 63 -8.41 4.11 -13.13
C ASP A 63 -7.64 5.44 -13.05
N MET A 64 -8.04 6.42 -13.87
CA MET A 64 -7.43 7.75 -13.88
C MET A 64 -7.75 8.51 -12.58
N LEU A 65 -8.99 8.40 -12.09
CA LEU A 65 -9.40 8.99 -10.82
C LEU A 65 -8.67 8.37 -9.62
N GLN A 66 -8.47 7.05 -9.62
CA GLN A 66 -7.69 6.35 -8.60
C GLN A 66 -6.22 6.78 -8.63
N PHE A 67 -5.63 6.90 -9.83
CA PHE A 67 -4.28 7.40 -9.98
C PHE A 67 -4.16 8.84 -9.48
N ALA A 68 -5.09 9.71 -9.85
CA ALA A 68 -5.13 11.09 -9.38
C ALA A 68 -5.22 11.15 -7.85
N LEU A 69 -6.14 10.41 -7.23
CA LEU A 69 -6.24 10.33 -5.78
C LEU A 69 -4.95 9.84 -5.13
N ALA A 70 -4.32 8.79 -5.67
CA ALA A 70 -3.07 8.27 -5.14
C ALA A 70 -1.95 9.32 -5.18
N VAL A 71 -1.85 10.09 -6.27
CA VAL A 71 -0.86 11.19 -6.39
C VAL A 71 -1.12 12.25 -5.33
N ILE A 72 -2.39 12.65 -5.13
CA ILE A 72 -2.75 13.63 -4.10
C ILE A 72 -2.45 13.09 -2.70
N GLN A 73 -2.86 11.87 -2.38
CA GLN A 73 -2.58 11.22 -1.09
C GLN A 73 -1.09 11.09 -0.80
N ALA A 74 -0.25 10.88 -1.82
CA ALA A 74 1.19 10.76 -1.65
C ALA A 74 1.94 12.10 -1.58
N THR A 75 1.33 13.19 -2.06
CA THR A 75 2.01 14.51 -2.17
C THR A 75 1.46 15.55 -1.22
N PHE A 76 0.25 15.36 -0.70
CA PHE A 76 -0.39 16.31 0.21
C PHE A 76 0.14 16.24 1.65
N PRO A 77 0.36 15.04 2.25
CA PRO A 77 0.92 14.93 3.61
C PRO A 77 2.41 15.26 3.71
N GLY A 78 3.13 15.07 2.59
CA GLY A 78 4.59 14.98 2.58
C GLY A 78 5.30 16.17 1.97
N LYS A 79 6.64 16.09 1.94
CA LYS A 79 7.51 17.09 1.28
C LYS A 79 7.66 16.84 -0.22
N ALA A 80 7.05 15.77 -0.74
CA ALA A 80 7.20 15.35 -2.12
C ALA A 80 6.55 16.35 -3.09
N ARG A 81 7.32 16.83 -4.06
CA ARG A 81 6.81 17.73 -5.11
C ARG A 81 5.94 16.94 -6.09
N ARG A 82 4.65 17.32 -6.18
CA ARG A 82 3.66 16.70 -7.08
C ARG A 82 4.17 16.47 -8.50
N GLY A 83 4.79 17.48 -9.12
CA GLY A 83 5.31 17.35 -10.49
C GLY A 83 6.34 16.23 -10.66
N ALA A 84 7.25 16.09 -9.70
CA ALA A 84 8.27 15.03 -9.74
C ALA A 84 7.66 13.64 -9.54
N VAL A 85 6.65 13.54 -8.65
CA VAL A 85 5.91 12.29 -8.43
C VAL A 85 5.17 11.85 -9.70
N ILE A 86 4.50 12.79 -10.38
CA ILE A 86 3.81 12.51 -11.64
C ILE A 86 4.79 12.00 -12.70
N VAL A 87 5.88 12.75 -12.95
CA VAL A 87 6.87 12.42 -13.99
C VAL A 87 7.40 10.99 -13.81
N ARG A 88 7.63 10.56 -12.56
CA ARG A 88 8.13 9.21 -12.28
C ARG A 88 7.05 8.14 -12.32
N ALA A 89 5.84 8.40 -11.83
CA ALA A 89 4.79 7.39 -11.72
C ALA A 89 3.96 7.20 -12.99
N LEU A 90 3.88 8.21 -13.86
CA LEU A 90 3.05 8.21 -15.06
C LEU A 90 3.40 7.08 -16.06
N PRO A 91 4.68 6.77 -16.35
CA PRO A 91 5.02 5.66 -17.25
C PRO A 91 4.53 4.29 -16.75
N ALA A 92 4.56 4.07 -15.43
CA ALA A 92 4.04 2.86 -14.81
C ALA A 92 2.52 2.76 -14.95
N PHE A 93 1.81 3.88 -14.79
CA PHE A 93 0.37 3.95 -15.02
C PHE A 93 0.01 3.71 -16.50
N GLN A 94 0.69 4.38 -17.43
CA GLN A 94 0.51 4.15 -18.87
C GLN A 94 0.72 2.68 -19.25
N SER A 95 1.78 2.07 -18.74
CA SER A 95 2.08 0.65 -18.97
C SER A 95 1.01 -0.28 -18.40
N ALA A 96 0.47 0.03 -17.21
CA ALA A 96 -0.63 -0.72 -16.60
C ALA A 96 -1.91 -0.65 -17.45
N ILE A 97 -2.26 0.53 -17.96
CA ILE A 97 -3.41 0.69 -18.88
C ILE A 97 -3.15 -0.08 -20.17
N MET A 98 -1.99 0.06 -20.80
CA MET A 98 -1.64 -0.67 -22.04
C MET A 98 -1.74 -2.19 -21.86
N ARG A 99 -1.21 -2.74 -20.76
CA ARG A 99 -1.29 -4.17 -20.45
C ARG A 99 -2.73 -4.62 -20.23
N ARG A 100 -3.53 -3.84 -19.51
CA ARG A 100 -4.94 -4.16 -19.29
C ARG A 100 -5.72 -4.15 -20.60
N ARG A 101 -5.43 -3.20 -21.49
CA ARG A 101 -6.02 -3.14 -22.85
C ARG A 101 -5.66 -4.34 -23.71
N ALA A 102 -4.44 -4.86 -23.58
CA ALA A 102 -4.04 -6.08 -24.28
C ALA A 102 -4.90 -7.30 -23.90
N SER A 103 -5.40 -7.34 -22.66
CA SER A 103 -6.31 -8.39 -22.18
C SER A 103 -7.80 -8.04 -22.29
N ASN A 104 -8.15 -6.74 -22.32
CA ASN A 104 -9.53 -6.26 -22.39
C ASN A 104 -9.64 -5.03 -23.32
N PRO A 105 -10.09 -5.21 -24.57
CA PRO A 105 -10.22 -4.13 -25.54
C PRO A 105 -11.20 -3.01 -25.14
N ASN A 106 -12.12 -3.26 -24.20
CA ASN A 106 -13.09 -2.26 -23.73
C ASN A 106 -12.44 -1.19 -22.86
N VAL A 107 -11.20 -1.39 -22.40
CA VAL A 107 -10.45 -0.36 -21.69
C VAL A 107 -10.04 0.72 -22.72
N PRO A 108 -10.43 2.00 -22.53
CA PRO A 108 -10.07 3.12 -23.36
C PRO A 108 -8.55 3.36 -23.32
N PRO A 109 -8.02 4.03 -24.36
CA PRO A 109 -6.62 4.39 -24.42
C PRO A 109 -6.20 5.27 -23.25
N PHE A 110 -4.96 5.07 -22.81
CA PHE A 110 -4.28 6.05 -21.96
C PHE A 110 -4.31 7.42 -22.61
N SER A 111 -4.56 8.46 -21.81
CA SER A 111 -4.50 9.83 -22.24
C SER A 111 -3.85 10.72 -21.20
N GLU A 112 -2.70 11.30 -21.55
CA GLU A 112 -1.93 12.16 -20.66
C GLU A 112 -2.76 13.38 -20.22
N THR A 113 -3.47 14.02 -21.16
CA THR A 113 -4.35 15.17 -20.86
C THR A 113 -5.42 14.82 -19.83
N GLN A 114 -6.05 13.65 -19.97
CA GLN A 114 -7.13 13.22 -19.07
C GLN A 114 -6.59 12.97 -17.65
N VAL A 115 -5.40 12.39 -17.55
CA VAL A 115 -4.72 12.15 -16.27
C VAL A 115 -4.37 13.47 -15.59
N TYR A 116 -3.74 14.41 -16.30
CA TYR A 116 -3.41 15.73 -15.75
C TYR A 116 -4.65 16.52 -15.33
N PHE A 117 -5.74 16.43 -16.10
CA PHE A 117 -7.01 17.04 -15.72
C PHE A 117 -7.47 16.55 -14.35
N TRP A 118 -7.55 15.23 -14.14
CA TRP A 118 -8.03 14.67 -12.88
C TRP A 118 -7.10 14.96 -11.70
N ILE A 119 -5.78 14.91 -11.91
CA ILE A 119 -4.81 15.28 -10.87
C ILE A 119 -4.99 16.75 -10.45
N GLN A 120 -5.12 17.65 -11.43
CA GLN A 120 -5.31 19.07 -11.13
C GLN A 120 -6.66 19.32 -10.47
N TYR A 121 -7.73 18.68 -10.94
CA TYR A 121 -9.06 18.81 -10.38
C TYR A 121 -9.11 18.34 -8.92
N PHE A 122 -8.51 17.19 -8.62
CA PHE A 122 -8.46 16.63 -7.26
C PHE A 122 -7.58 17.50 -6.35
N HIS A 123 -6.46 18.01 -6.86
CA HIS A 123 -5.63 18.94 -6.11
C HIS A 123 -6.40 20.20 -5.71
N VAL A 124 -7.10 20.83 -6.65
CA VAL A 124 -7.89 22.03 -6.39
C VAL A 124 -8.99 21.73 -5.38
N ALA A 125 -9.62 20.57 -5.44
CA ALA A 125 -10.66 20.16 -4.50
C ALA A 125 -10.13 20.13 -3.05
N VAL A 126 -8.97 19.51 -2.85
CA VAL A 126 -8.34 19.44 -1.52
C VAL A 126 -7.85 20.81 -1.05
N VAL A 127 -7.21 21.60 -1.91
CA VAL A 127 -6.72 22.95 -1.54
C VAL A 127 -7.88 23.88 -1.18
N SER A 128 -8.98 23.84 -1.95
CA SER A 128 -10.17 24.65 -1.69
C SER A 128 -10.78 24.34 -0.32
N LEU A 129 -10.67 23.10 0.16
CA LEU A 129 -11.12 22.75 1.50
C LEU A 129 -10.25 23.37 2.60
N GLN A 130 -8.94 23.40 2.40
CA GLN A 130 -8.00 23.95 3.38
C GLN A 130 -8.19 25.46 3.56
N GLU A 131 -8.42 26.20 2.47
CA GLU A 131 -8.60 27.66 2.50
C GLU A 131 -9.92 28.09 3.16
N ASN A 132 -10.93 27.21 3.23
CA ASN A 132 -12.22 27.48 3.86
C ASN A 132 -12.26 27.18 5.37
N ILE A 133 -11.14 26.74 5.97
CA ILE A 133 -11.05 26.52 7.42
C ILE A 133 -10.70 27.87 8.09
N PRO A 134 -11.57 28.40 8.98
CA PRO A 134 -11.35 29.71 9.59
C PRO A 134 -10.07 29.75 10.42
N SER A 135 -9.37 30.88 10.31
CA SER A 135 -8.05 31.08 10.87
C SER A 135 -8.06 31.27 12.39
N SER A 136 -8.20 30.19 13.16
CA SER A 136 -7.90 30.22 14.59
C SER A 136 -6.54 29.55 14.85
N ASP A 137 -5.86 29.96 15.92
CA ASP A 137 -4.49 29.57 16.31
C ASP A 137 -4.23 28.04 16.47
N SER A 138 -5.22 27.19 16.16
CA SER A 138 -5.15 25.73 16.10
C SER A 138 -4.75 25.14 14.73
N HIS A 139 -4.22 25.95 13.80
CA HIS A 139 -3.85 25.53 12.44
C HIS A 139 -2.90 24.33 12.34
N GLN A 140 -2.01 24.13 13.33
CA GLN A 140 -1.05 23.02 13.27
C GLN A 140 -1.67 21.67 13.66
N ALA A 141 -2.56 21.64 14.66
CA ALA A 141 -3.21 20.41 15.11
C ALA A 141 -4.29 19.91 14.13
N MET A 142 -5.01 20.83 13.50
CA MET A 142 -6.09 20.48 12.55
C MET A 142 -5.56 20.06 11.17
N ASN A 143 -4.37 20.55 10.77
CA ASN A 143 -3.72 20.17 9.51
C ASN A 143 -3.19 18.71 9.54
N THR A 144 -2.70 18.25 10.70
CA THR A 144 -2.35 16.83 10.90
C THR A 144 -3.56 15.90 10.83
N ASP A 145 -4.70 16.30 11.40
CA ASP A 145 -5.93 15.50 11.38
C ASP A 145 -6.53 15.38 9.97
N TRP A 146 -6.51 16.46 9.19
CA TRP A 146 -6.98 16.45 7.81
C TRP A 146 -6.08 15.62 6.89
N SER A 147 -4.76 15.73 7.04
CA SER A 147 -3.78 14.95 6.27
C SER A 147 -3.94 13.43 6.52
N ALA A 148 -4.15 13.04 7.78
CA ALA A 148 -4.45 11.66 8.14
C ALA A 148 -5.80 11.19 7.55
N ALA A 149 -6.83 12.03 7.64
CA ALA A 149 -8.14 11.74 7.04
C ALA A 149 -8.03 11.54 5.52
N LEU A 150 -7.38 12.46 4.80
CA LEU A 150 -7.20 12.39 3.35
C LEU A 150 -6.45 11.12 2.92
N SER A 151 -5.44 10.71 3.68
CA SER A 151 -4.63 9.51 3.39
C SER A 151 -5.44 8.20 3.46
N SER A 152 -6.55 8.21 4.23
CA SER A 152 -7.43 7.06 4.41
C SER A 152 -8.69 7.07 3.51
N LEU A 153 -8.96 8.17 2.81
CA LEU A 153 -10.14 8.28 1.95
C LEU A 153 -10.09 7.28 0.77
N THR A 154 -11.23 6.61 0.54
CA THR A 154 -11.46 5.84 -0.67
C THR A 154 -11.85 6.76 -1.82
N LEU A 155 -11.75 6.29 -3.07
CA LEU A 155 -12.22 7.06 -4.23
C LEU A 155 -13.72 7.35 -4.16
N GLY A 156 -14.54 6.38 -3.73
CA GLY A 156 -15.98 6.57 -3.58
C GLY A 156 -16.29 7.72 -2.62
N THR A 157 -15.73 7.66 -1.42
CA THR A 157 -15.91 8.68 -0.39
C THR A 157 -15.40 10.05 -0.84
N PHE A 158 -14.26 10.10 -1.55
CA PHE A 158 -13.75 11.34 -2.10
C PHE A 158 -14.71 11.94 -3.14
N LYS A 159 -15.25 11.11 -4.04
CA LYS A 159 -16.25 11.56 -5.02
C LYS A 159 -17.50 12.08 -4.35
N THR A 160 -18.03 11.37 -3.36
CA THR A 160 -19.23 11.78 -2.61
C THR A 160 -19.00 13.11 -1.89
N LEU A 161 -17.86 13.25 -1.21
CA LEU A 161 -17.51 14.48 -0.49
C LEU A 161 -17.52 15.71 -1.41
N PHE A 162 -16.91 15.60 -2.58
CA PHE A 162 -16.77 16.72 -3.52
C PHE A 162 -17.86 16.77 -4.62
N GLY A 163 -18.81 15.83 -4.61
CA GLY A 163 -19.83 15.72 -5.65
C GLY A 163 -19.24 15.42 -7.05
N ILE A 164 -18.17 14.64 -7.13
CA ILE A 164 -17.48 14.31 -8.39
C ILE A 164 -18.22 13.16 -9.10
N THR A 165 -18.71 13.48 -10.29
CA THR A 165 -19.48 12.60 -11.17
C THR A 165 -18.61 11.87 -12.20
N GLY A 166 -17.42 12.40 -12.52
CA GLY A 166 -16.57 11.92 -13.62
C GLY A 166 -16.82 12.63 -14.96
N GLN A 167 -17.73 13.62 -14.99
CA GLN A 167 -18.11 14.36 -16.20
C GLN A 167 -17.65 15.82 -16.18
N GLU A 168 -16.90 16.22 -15.14
CA GLU A 168 -16.43 17.59 -14.90
C GLU A 168 -15.60 18.14 -16.06
N TRP A 169 -14.88 17.27 -16.77
CA TRP A 169 -14.06 17.63 -17.93
C TRP A 169 -14.88 18.28 -19.06
N LYS A 170 -16.18 17.99 -19.18
CA LYS A 170 -17.04 18.50 -20.27
C LYS A 170 -17.23 20.01 -20.22
N GLU A 171 -17.04 20.64 -19.06
CA GLU A 171 -17.08 22.09 -18.95
C GLU A 171 -15.81 22.77 -19.49
N HIS A 172 -14.72 22.00 -19.61
CA HIS A 172 -13.38 22.51 -19.89
C HIS A 172 -12.88 22.09 -21.27
N TYR A 173 -13.21 20.88 -21.70
CA TYR A 173 -12.76 20.31 -22.96
C TYR A 173 -13.91 19.96 -23.88
N SER A 174 -13.75 20.27 -25.17
CA SER A 174 -14.58 19.65 -26.20
C SER A 174 -14.23 18.17 -26.33
N LYS A 175 -15.21 17.37 -26.75
CA LYS A 175 -14.99 15.94 -27.05
C LYS A 175 -13.86 15.74 -28.08
N ALA A 176 -13.77 16.65 -29.06
CA ALA A 176 -12.76 16.60 -30.11
C ALA A 176 -11.34 16.69 -29.54
N VAL A 177 -11.10 17.61 -28.57
CA VAL A 177 -9.79 17.72 -27.90
C VAL A 177 -9.60 16.57 -26.91
N TRP A 178 -10.58 16.28 -26.05
CA TRP A 178 -10.50 15.28 -24.99
C TRP A 178 -10.14 13.87 -25.48
N GLU A 179 -10.65 13.49 -26.65
CA GLU A 179 -10.45 12.15 -27.24
C GLU A 179 -9.36 12.12 -28.32
N SER A 180 -8.77 13.28 -28.66
CA SER A 180 -7.78 13.43 -29.73
C SER A 180 -6.52 12.59 -29.50
N VAL A 181 -5.80 12.30 -30.58
CA VAL A 181 -4.49 11.65 -30.49
C VAL A 181 -3.48 12.57 -29.80
N ALA A 182 -3.54 13.88 -30.06
CA ALA A 182 -2.68 14.87 -29.40
C ALA A 182 -2.83 14.82 -27.88
N ALA A 183 -4.07 14.82 -27.37
CA ALA A 183 -4.35 14.73 -25.94
C ALA A 183 -3.83 13.45 -25.28
N ARG A 184 -3.61 12.39 -26.07
CA ARG A 184 -3.06 11.12 -25.57
C ARG A 184 -1.55 11.13 -25.42
N LEU A 185 -0.86 11.81 -26.33
CA LEU A 185 0.60 11.84 -26.41
C LEU A 185 1.21 12.88 -25.49
N GLU A 186 0.51 14.00 -25.29
CA GLU A 186 0.99 15.11 -24.49
C GLU A 186 -0.19 15.84 -23.86
N TYR A 187 0.08 16.58 -22.77
CA TYR A 187 -0.89 17.48 -22.18
C TYR A 187 -1.34 18.56 -23.19
N THR A 188 -2.64 18.58 -23.45
CA THR A 188 -3.31 19.63 -24.24
C THR A 188 -4.12 20.50 -23.29
N SER A 189 -4.02 21.83 -23.47
CA SER A 189 -4.78 22.77 -22.64
C SER A 189 -6.29 22.74 -22.97
N PRO A 190 -7.17 23.08 -22.01
CA PRO A 190 -8.61 23.15 -22.25
C PRO A 190 -8.98 24.16 -23.34
N ASP A 191 -9.90 23.78 -24.22
CA ASP A 191 -10.36 24.58 -25.35
C ASP A 191 -11.69 25.31 -25.09
N LEU A 192 -12.47 24.90 -24.08
CA LEU A 192 -13.73 25.56 -23.72
C LEU A 192 -13.56 26.56 -22.58
N LYS A 193 -13.01 26.10 -21.45
CA LYS A 193 -12.85 26.91 -20.24
C LYS A 193 -11.59 26.51 -19.50
N ARG A 194 -10.88 27.51 -18.98
CA ARG A 194 -9.73 27.29 -18.09
C ARG A 194 -10.11 26.40 -16.91
N LEU A 195 -9.16 25.57 -16.47
CA LEU A 195 -9.34 24.71 -15.30
C LEU A 195 -9.72 25.54 -14.07
N PRO A 196 -10.55 25.00 -13.17
CA PRO A 196 -10.96 25.74 -11.99
C PRO A 196 -9.75 25.93 -11.08
N ASN A 197 -9.61 27.14 -10.53
CA ASN A 197 -8.63 27.41 -9.48
C ASN A 197 -9.21 27.19 -8.07
N VAL A 198 -10.54 27.13 -7.97
CA VAL A 198 -11.28 26.87 -6.73
C VAL A 198 -12.47 25.97 -7.08
N ILE A 199 -12.67 24.93 -6.28
CA ILE A 199 -13.87 24.08 -6.33
C ILE A 199 -14.74 24.46 -5.14
N LYS A 200 -16.07 24.44 -5.34
CA LYS A 200 -17.03 24.74 -4.27
C LYS A 200 -16.77 23.82 -3.07
N ALA A 201 -16.79 24.41 -1.87
CA ALA A 201 -16.68 23.63 -0.65
C ALA A 201 -17.78 22.55 -0.62
N PRO A 202 -17.47 21.35 -0.07
CA PRO A 202 -18.45 20.29 0.14
C PRO A 202 -19.70 20.82 0.83
N SER A 203 -20.88 20.44 0.32
CA SER A 203 -22.13 20.75 1.00
C SER A 203 -22.25 19.92 2.29
N GLU A 204 -23.00 20.42 3.27
CA GLU A 204 -23.28 19.66 4.51
C GLU A 204 -23.86 18.27 4.22
N ARG A 205 -24.73 18.18 3.20
CA ARG A 205 -25.28 16.92 2.71
C ARG A 205 -24.18 15.96 2.25
N ASN A 206 -23.24 16.42 1.43
CA ASN A 206 -22.14 15.59 0.93
C ASN A 206 -21.24 15.11 2.07
N VAL A 207 -21.01 15.96 3.08
CA VAL A 207 -20.22 15.60 4.27
C VAL A 207 -20.93 14.50 5.07
N ILE A 208 -22.25 14.62 5.28
CA ILE A 208 -23.05 13.61 5.99
C ILE A 208 -23.03 12.28 5.22
N GLU A 209 -23.19 12.33 3.89
CA GLU A 209 -23.18 11.14 3.04
C GLU A 209 -21.82 10.45 3.04
N ALA A 210 -20.74 11.21 2.84
CA ALA A 210 -19.37 10.68 2.91
C ALA A 210 -19.05 10.07 4.29
N ARG A 211 -19.51 10.68 5.39
CA ARG A 211 -19.40 10.10 6.73
C ARG A 211 -20.17 8.78 6.85
N GLY A 212 -21.37 8.70 6.27
CA GLY A 212 -22.17 7.49 6.19
C GLY A 212 -21.42 6.37 5.48
N GLU A 213 -20.81 6.65 4.33
CA GLU A 213 -20.00 5.70 3.58
C GLU A 213 -18.77 5.21 4.36
N ILE A 214 -18.07 6.12 5.04
CA ILE A 214 -16.93 5.75 5.90
C ILE A 214 -17.39 4.77 6.98
N LEU A 215 -18.45 5.11 7.71
CA LEU A 215 -18.99 4.27 8.77
C LEU A 215 -19.49 2.92 8.25
N GLN A 216 -20.12 2.91 7.08
CA GLN A 216 -20.55 1.68 6.43
C GLN A 216 -19.36 0.81 6.05
N SER A 217 -18.32 1.38 5.43
CA SER A 217 -17.11 0.65 5.05
C SER A 217 -16.37 0.09 6.27
N LEU A 218 -16.33 0.83 7.38
CA LEU A 218 -15.77 0.36 8.65
C LEU A 218 -16.61 -0.77 9.25
N ARG A 219 -17.93 -0.65 9.19
CA ARG A 219 -18.86 -1.69 9.66
C ARG A 219 -18.75 -2.96 8.83
N GLU A 220 -18.65 -2.84 7.50
CA GLU A 220 -18.46 -3.98 6.60
C GLU A 220 -17.12 -4.67 6.87
N LYS A 221 -16.03 -3.90 7.06
CA LYS A 221 -14.74 -4.43 7.49
C LYS A 221 -14.79 -5.15 8.84
N ALA A 222 -15.58 -4.63 9.78
CA ALA A 222 -15.74 -5.23 11.11
C ALA A 222 -16.63 -6.49 11.11
N LEU A 223 -17.66 -6.54 10.26
CA LEU A 223 -18.61 -7.67 10.20
C LEU A 223 -18.10 -8.85 9.38
N TRP A 224 -17.38 -8.57 8.29
CA TRP A 224 -16.93 -9.60 7.36
C TRP A 224 -15.44 -9.94 7.47
N GLY A 225 -14.72 -9.37 8.45
CA GLY A 225 -13.33 -9.67 8.78
C GLY A 225 -12.47 -10.04 7.57
N ASN A 226 -11.99 -9.07 6.80
CA ASN A 226 -11.11 -9.27 5.63
C ASN A 226 -11.50 -10.47 4.72
N SER A 227 -12.79 -10.76 4.51
CA SER A 227 -13.20 -11.91 3.70
C SER A 227 -12.82 -11.80 2.22
N ASP A 228 -12.50 -10.60 1.74
CA ASP A 228 -11.91 -10.38 0.42
C ASP A 228 -10.41 -10.13 0.59
N GLY A 229 -9.60 -11.19 0.53
CA GLY A 229 -8.13 -11.15 0.61
C GLY A 229 -7.40 -10.37 -0.50
N ASN A 230 -8.07 -9.41 -1.15
CA ASN A 230 -7.54 -8.57 -2.23
C ASN A 230 -7.38 -7.08 -1.85
N ASP A 231 -7.97 -6.60 -0.75
CA ASP A 231 -7.93 -5.17 -0.37
C ASP A 231 -6.81 -4.81 0.63
N GLU A 232 -5.99 -5.78 1.04
CA GLU A 232 -4.92 -5.54 2.03
C GLU A 232 -3.68 -4.88 1.41
N PHE A 233 -3.48 -5.03 0.10
CA PHE A 233 -2.34 -4.48 -0.63
C PHE A 233 -2.73 -3.41 -1.66
N PRO A 234 -2.03 -2.26 -1.70
CA PRO A 234 -2.21 -1.29 -2.78
C PRO A 234 -1.92 -1.91 -4.15
N SER A 235 -2.66 -1.45 -5.18
CA SER A 235 -2.39 -1.84 -6.57
C SER A 235 -0.96 -1.44 -6.98
N MET A 236 -0.38 -2.14 -7.97
CA MET A 236 0.97 -1.83 -8.46
C MET A 236 1.11 -0.37 -8.95
N VAL A 237 0.03 0.20 -9.50
CA VAL A 237 -0.03 1.61 -9.90
C VAL A 237 0.03 2.53 -8.67
N ARG A 238 -0.69 2.21 -7.60
CA ARG A 238 -0.60 2.98 -6.36
C ARG A 238 0.78 2.85 -5.72
N LEU A 239 1.37 1.65 -5.74
CA LEU A 239 2.73 1.44 -5.25
C LEU A 239 3.76 2.27 -6.05
N SER A 240 3.64 2.39 -7.38
CA SER A 240 4.58 3.21 -8.16
C SER A 240 4.49 4.70 -7.81
N VAL A 241 3.31 5.19 -7.45
CA VAL A 241 3.13 6.56 -6.91
C VAL A 241 3.80 6.70 -5.54
N LEU A 242 3.63 5.73 -4.65
CA LEU A 242 4.26 5.75 -3.32
C LEU A 242 5.80 5.69 -3.42
N VAL A 243 6.34 4.83 -4.29
CA VAL A 243 7.78 4.78 -4.58
C VAL A 243 8.27 6.12 -5.10
N ALA A 244 7.54 6.75 -6.03
CA ALA A 244 7.91 8.05 -6.55
C ALA A 244 7.91 9.15 -5.48
N ALA A 245 6.94 9.14 -4.56
CA ALA A 245 6.89 10.07 -3.44
C ALA A 245 8.05 9.86 -2.45
N VAL A 246 8.34 8.60 -2.08
CA VAL A 246 9.47 8.26 -1.21
C VAL A 246 10.80 8.74 -1.81
N LEU A 247 11.05 8.47 -3.09
CA LEU A 247 12.31 8.86 -3.72
C LEU A 247 12.44 10.37 -3.86
N GLN A 248 11.34 11.06 -4.14
CA GLN A 248 11.33 12.51 -4.15
C GLN A 248 11.61 13.10 -2.76
N GLU A 249 11.03 12.54 -1.71
CA GLU A 249 11.31 12.97 -0.34
C GLU A 249 12.77 12.71 0.05
N VAL A 250 13.30 11.52 -0.27
CA VAL A 250 14.71 11.17 -0.03
C VAL A 250 15.66 12.13 -0.74
N SER A 251 15.34 12.57 -1.96
CA SER A 251 16.16 13.56 -2.69
C SER A 251 16.22 14.95 -2.03
N LEU A 252 15.31 15.22 -1.09
CA LEU A 252 15.24 16.49 -0.34
C LEU A 252 15.88 16.38 1.05
N LEU A 253 16.31 15.18 1.46
CA LEU A 253 16.94 14.98 2.76
C LEU A 253 18.42 15.34 2.69
N ASP A 254 18.87 16.19 3.61
CA ASP A 254 20.30 16.46 3.78
C ASP A 254 21.05 15.21 4.26
N ASP A 255 22.32 15.07 3.86
CA ASP A 255 23.24 14.00 4.28
C ASP A 255 23.80 14.21 5.71
N ALA A 256 23.14 15.03 6.53
CA ALA A 256 23.62 15.37 7.86
C ALA A 256 23.67 14.12 8.76
N SER A 257 24.90 13.64 9.00
CA SER A 257 25.30 12.46 9.78
C SER A 257 25.01 12.53 11.28
N ALA A 258 24.05 13.35 11.72
CA ALA A 258 23.69 13.40 13.14
C ALA A 258 22.88 12.14 13.50
N VAL A 259 23.19 11.55 14.65
CA VAL A 259 22.38 10.51 15.29
C VAL A 259 21.06 11.15 15.73
N ARG A 260 20.13 11.27 14.78
CA ARG A 260 18.77 11.77 15.03
C ARG A 260 17.76 10.65 14.82
N PRO A 261 16.63 10.67 15.54
CA PRO A 261 15.52 9.82 15.20
C PRO A 261 15.11 10.04 13.74
N VAL A 262 14.77 8.95 13.06
CA VAL A 262 14.18 8.96 11.74
C VAL A 262 12.87 9.74 11.80
N ALA A 263 12.71 10.74 10.93
CA ALA A 263 11.57 11.63 10.96
C ALA A 263 10.39 11.16 10.07
N SER A 264 10.63 10.32 9.07
CA SER A 264 9.61 9.86 8.13
C SER A 264 9.87 8.45 7.62
N HIS A 265 8.85 7.85 7.01
CA HIS A 265 8.98 6.56 6.32
C HIS A 265 10.06 6.58 5.22
N ALA A 266 10.17 7.69 4.48
CA ALA A 266 11.19 7.82 3.43
C ALA A 266 12.62 7.79 4.00
N GLU A 267 12.86 8.48 5.12
CA GLU A 267 14.15 8.46 5.82
C GLU A 267 14.42 7.07 6.44
N LEU A 268 13.40 6.38 6.95
CA LEU A 268 13.51 5.01 7.45
C LEU A 268 14.03 4.07 6.36
N LEU A 269 13.38 4.09 5.20
CA LEU A 269 13.75 3.22 4.08
C LEU A 269 15.17 3.51 3.59
N ARG A 270 15.57 4.79 3.55
CA ARG A 270 16.93 5.21 3.18
C ARG A 270 17.98 4.69 4.16
N GLU A 271 17.75 4.84 5.46
CA GLU A 271 18.70 4.37 6.48
C GLU A 271 18.80 2.85 6.52
N LEU A 272 17.69 2.13 6.40
CA LEU A 272 17.70 0.67 6.32
C LEU A 272 18.43 0.18 5.06
N TYR A 273 18.24 0.84 3.91
CA TYR A 273 19.02 0.53 2.70
C TYR A 273 20.52 0.77 2.94
N ARG A 274 20.89 1.89 3.56
CA ARG A 274 22.30 2.21 3.85
C ARG A 274 22.93 1.16 4.78
N LEU A 275 22.25 0.79 5.86
CA LEU A 275 22.75 -0.11 6.89
C LEU A 275 22.76 -1.58 6.45
N LEU A 276 21.70 -2.06 5.81
CA LEU A 276 21.49 -3.48 5.52
C LEU A 276 21.86 -3.88 4.10
N VAL A 277 21.73 -2.95 3.13
CA VAL A 277 21.97 -3.24 1.71
C VAL A 277 23.33 -2.72 1.26
N ARG A 278 23.59 -1.41 1.39
CA ARG A 278 24.84 -0.78 0.94
C ARG A 278 26.01 -1.13 1.85
N GLY A 279 25.82 -1.14 3.17
CA GLY A 279 26.86 -1.52 4.15
C GLY A 279 27.41 -2.93 3.92
N ARG A 280 26.58 -3.84 3.39
CA ARG A 280 26.98 -5.21 3.02
C ARG A 280 27.76 -5.31 1.71
N GLN A 281 27.66 -4.28 0.87
CA GLN A 281 28.28 -4.24 -0.47
C GLN A 281 29.62 -3.49 -0.48
N GLN A 282 29.97 -2.73 0.56
CA GLN A 282 31.30 -2.14 0.66
C GLN A 282 32.31 -3.23 1.06
N PRO A 283 33.26 -3.60 0.18
CA PRO A 283 34.42 -4.34 0.63
C PRO A 283 35.17 -3.44 1.60
N GLY A 284 35.56 -3.98 2.77
CA GLY A 284 36.38 -3.25 3.74
C GLY A 284 37.53 -2.55 3.02
N LYS A 285 37.73 -1.27 3.31
CA LYS A 285 38.94 -0.55 2.93
C LYS A 285 40.13 -1.44 3.35
N LYS A 286 40.78 -2.07 2.39
CA LYS A 286 42.06 -2.74 2.62
C LYS A 286 43.05 -1.60 2.86
N ASP A 287 43.28 -1.28 4.13
CA ASP A 287 44.52 -0.62 4.49
C ASP A 287 45.64 -1.61 4.12
N ASP A 288 46.53 -1.15 3.25
CA ASP A 288 47.66 -1.92 2.73
C ASP A 288 48.56 -2.40 3.88
N VAL A 289 48.35 -3.63 4.35
CA VAL A 289 49.42 -4.44 4.95
C VAL A 289 49.25 -5.87 4.48
N GLN A 290 50.21 -6.31 3.67
CA GLN A 290 50.43 -7.70 3.30
C GLN A 290 50.46 -8.60 4.54
N THR A 291 49.63 -9.64 4.56
CA THR A 291 50.04 -11.01 4.88
C THR A 291 48.89 -11.97 4.55
N GLY A 292 49.25 -13.09 3.94
CA GLY A 292 48.32 -13.98 3.25
C GLY A 292 47.44 -14.85 4.14
N ASN A 293 46.43 -15.41 3.49
CA ASN A 293 45.65 -16.59 3.85
C ASN A 293 44.97 -16.59 5.23
N THR A 294 43.72 -16.10 5.27
CA THR A 294 42.60 -16.78 5.94
C THR A 294 41.25 -16.09 5.67
N THR A 295 40.28 -16.89 5.22
CA THR A 295 38.81 -16.74 5.34
C THR A 295 38.16 -15.39 5.01
N ASP A 296 37.78 -15.21 3.75
CA ASP A 296 36.91 -14.13 3.21
C ASP A 296 35.45 -14.16 3.73
N LYS A 297 35.15 -15.00 4.73
CA LYS A 297 33.80 -15.16 5.32
C LYS A 297 33.61 -14.32 6.59
N THR A 298 34.65 -14.13 7.40
CA THR A 298 34.56 -13.43 8.69
C THR A 298 34.32 -11.93 8.55
N SER A 299 34.94 -11.26 7.56
CA SER A 299 34.74 -9.82 7.32
C SER A 299 33.32 -9.47 6.84
N ARG A 300 32.69 -10.37 6.10
CA ARG A 300 31.32 -10.20 5.59
C ARG A 300 30.26 -10.40 6.67
N ASP A 301 30.51 -11.28 7.63
CA ASP A 301 29.64 -11.51 8.78
C ASP A 301 29.73 -10.37 9.80
N GLU A 302 30.91 -9.80 10.06
CA GLU A 302 31.10 -8.64 10.95
C GLU A 302 30.37 -7.38 10.43
N GLY A 303 30.46 -7.08 9.13
CA GLY A 303 29.72 -5.98 8.52
C GLY A 303 28.20 -6.20 8.51
N THR A 304 27.75 -7.46 8.38
CA THR A 304 26.33 -7.82 8.44
C THR A 304 25.78 -7.67 9.86
N GLN A 305 26.55 -8.07 10.87
CA GLN A 305 26.17 -7.96 12.27
C GLN A 305 26.17 -6.50 12.75
N GLY A 306 27.17 -5.70 12.36
CA GLY A 306 27.21 -4.26 12.66
C GLY A 306 26.06 -3.47 12.04
N GLY A 307 25.69 -3.78 10.79
CA GLY A 307 24.52 -3.19 10.12
C GLY A 307 23.20 -3.54 10.80
N LEU A 308 23.05 -4.79 11.25
CA LEU A 308 21.87 -5.25 11.98
C LEU A 308 21.74 -4.57 13.36
N GLU A 309 22.83 -4.49 14.12
CA GLU A 309 22.84 -3.80 15.42
C GLU A 309 22.53 -2.31 15.28
N ALA A 310 23.08 -1.65 14.25
CA ALA A 310 22.77 -0.26 13.95
C ALA A 310 21.29 -0.08 13.56
N ALA A 311 20.74 -0.98 12.74
CA ALA A 311 19.32 -0.94 12.35
C ALA A 311 18.38 -1.13 13.56
N MET A 312 18.77 -1.99 14.52
CA MET A 312 18.02 -2.20 15.76
C MET A 312 18.04 -1.00 16.72
N ARG A 313 18.96 -0.04 16.52
CA ARG A 313 19.02 1.22 17.29
C ARG A 313 18.25 2.37 16.64
N LEU A 314 17.78 2.20 15.39
CA LEU A 314 16.95 3.22 14.73
C LEU A 314 15.68 3.47 15.55
N SER A 315 15.30 4.73 15.68
CA SER A 315 14.11 5.18 16.39
C SER A 315 13.37 6.18 15.52
N GLY A 316 12.04 6.18 15.56
CA GLY A 316 11.22 7.07 14.73
C GLY A 316 9.75 6.61 14.66
N PRO A 317 8.90 7.31 13.89
CA PRO A 317 7.54 6.88 13.59
C PRO A 317 7.52 5.44 13.05
N GLY A 318 6.64 4.60 13.59
CA GLY A 318 6.55 3.19 13.20
C GLY A 318 7.76 2.32 13.59
N MET A 319 8.66 2.80 14.45
CA MET A 319 9.87 2.07 14.93
C MET A 319 10.02 2.15 16.46
N GLN A 320 8.91 2.29 17.19
CA GLN A 320 8.94 2.52 18.64
C GLN A 320 9.40 1.28 19.43
N GLY A 321 9.13 0.08 18.92
CA GLY A 321 9.36 -1.17 19.60
C GLY A 321 10.24 -2.18 18.88
N VAL A 322 10.54 -3.27 19.58
CA VAL A 322 11.33 -4.40 19.04
C VAL A 322 10.64 -5.04 17.85
N THR A 323 9.32 -5.24 17.91
CA THR A 323 8.56 -5.87 16.83
C THR A 323 8.61 -5.04 15.55
N GLN A 324 8.37 -3.73 15.65
CA GLN A 324 8.34 -2.86 14.48
C GLN A 324 9.72 -2.76 13.81
N ARG A 325 10.79 -2.65 14.61
CA ARG A 325 12.16 -2.66 14.09
C ARG A 325 12.49 -3.96 13.37
N MET A 326 12.18 -5.09 14.00
CA MET A 326 12.44 -6.40 13.43
C MET A 326 11.66 -6.63 12.15
N PHE A 327 10.40 -6.19 12.09
CA PHE A 327 9.57 -6.27 10.88
C PHE A 327 10.26 -5.61 9.68
N TRP A 328 10.62 -4.33 9.79
CA TRP A 328 11.23 -3.60 8.68
C TRP A 328 12.60 -4.16 8.30
N ILE A 329 13.43 -4.54 9.27
CA ILE A 329 14.72 -5.20 9.02
C ILE A 329 14.52 -6.47 8.20
N GLN A 330 13.56 -7.32 8.58
CA GLN A 330 13.27 -8.57 7.88
C GLN A 330 12.74 -8.32 6.46
N GLN A 331 11.87 -7.33 6.27
CA GLN A 331 11.38 -6.94 4.94
C GLN A 331 12.55 -6.53 4.02
N PHE A 332 13.49 -5.73 4.52
CA PHE A 332 14.68 -5.32 3.77
C PHE A 332 15.63 -6.48 3.45
N MET A 333 15.87 -7.37 4.41
CA MET A 333 16.70 -8.55 4.20
C MET A 333 16.07 -9.53 3.20
N SER A 334 14.74 -9.69 3.23
CA SER A 334 14.01 -10.49 2.25
C SER A 334 14.09 -9.88 0.85
N ALA A 335 13.84 -8.58 0.73
CA ALA A 335 13.97 -7.82 -0.52
C ALA A 335 15.39 -7.92 -1.11
N GLN A 336 16.43 -7.76 -0.28
CA GLN A 336 17.82 -7.90 -0.71
C GLN A 336 18.13 -9.31 -1.23
N ARG A 337 17.61 -10.37 -0.58
CA ARG A 337 17.80 -11.75 -1.06
C ARG A 337 17.17 -11.99 -2.43
N LYS A 338 16.02 -11.34 -2.72
CA LYS A 338 15.31 -11.47 -4.00
C LYS A 338 16.00 -10.71 -5.15
N VAL A 339 16.50 -9.49 -4.89
CA VAL A 339 17.08 -8.62 -5.91
C VAL A 339 18.59 -8.85 -6.10
N GLY A 340 19.29 -9.36 -5.09
CA GLY A 340 20.74 -9.51 -5.13
C GLY A 340 21.45 -8.18 -4.92
N ARG A 341 22.26 -7.75 -5.90
CA ARG A 341 23.06 -6.52 -5.83
C ARG A 341 22.33 -5.37 -6.51
N ALA A 342 21.76 -4.47 -5.72
CA ALA A 342 21.25 -3.17 -6.18
C ALA A 342 22.23 -2.08 -5.75
N GLU A 343 22.73 -1.28 -6.71
CA GLU A 343 23.77 -0.27 -6.46
C GLU A 343 23.18 1.07 -6.02
N ALA A 344 21.95 1.36 -6.44
CA ALA A 344 21.23 2.57 -6.10
C ALA A 344 19.97 2.27 -5.27
N PHE A 345 19.63 3.18 -4.35
CA PHE A 345 18.40 3.09 -3.55
C PHE A 345 17.13 3.09 -4.42
N ALA A 346 17.12 3.91 -5.47
CA ALA A 346 15.99 3.98 -6.41
C ALA A 346 15.74 2.64 -7.11
N GLU A 347 16.79 1.99 -7.62
CA GLU A 347 16.71 0.67 -8.25
C GLU A 347 16.19 -0.39 -7.28
N PHE A 348 16.71 -0.38 -6.04
CA PHE A 348 16.27 -1.31 -5.00
C PHE A 348 14.78 -1.15 -4.67
N LEU A 349 14.30 0.09 -4.57
CA LEU A 349 12.91 0.39 -4.23
C LEU A 349 11.96 0.12 -5.41
N ASP A 350 12.37 0.41 -6.64
CA ASP A 350 11.61 0.07 -7.85
C ASP A 350 11.43 -1.46 -7.99
N ALA A 351 12.44 -2.24 -7.59
CA ALA A 351 12.36 -3.70 -7.56
C ALA A 351 11.53 -4.24 -6.37
N ASN A 352 11.35 -3.46 -5.31
CA ASN A 352 10.61 -3.85 -4.10
C ASN A 352 9.56 -2.78 -3.71
N PRO A 353 8.57 -2.49 -4.58
CA PRO A 353 7.70 -1.33 -4.43
C PRO A 353 6.77 -1.41 -3.21
N ARG A 354 6.57 -2.61 -2.65
CA ARG A 354 5.80 -2.81 -1.41
C ARG A 354 6.42 -2.12 -0.20
N LEU A 355 7.75 -1.93 -0.19
CA LEU A 355 8.43 -1.24 0.91
C LEU A 355 8.00 0.22 1.02
N ALA A 356 7.58 0.85 -0.08
CA ALA A 356 7.08 2.22 -0.08
C ALA A 356 5.69 2.38 0.58
N PHE A 357 4.98 1.27 0.84
CA PHE A 357 3.72 1.29 1.55
C PHE A 357 3.94 1.33 3.06
N GLU A 358 3.78 2.49 3.68
CA GLU A 358 3.95 2.67 5.13
C GLU A 358 3.02 1.78 5.95
N GLY A 359 1.80 1.52 5.45
CA GLY A 359 0.82 0.62 6.07
C GLY A 359 1.13 -0.87 5.92
N LEU A 360 2.26 -1.24 5.32
CA LEU A 360 2.66 -2.65 5.11
C LEU A 360 2.60 -3.50 6.38
N PRO A 361 3.01 -3.03 7.58
CA PRO A 361 2.91 -3.85 8.78
C PRO A 361 1.48 -4.25 9.12
N LEU A 362 0.49 -3.39 8.84
CA LEU A 362 -0.91 -3.60 9.19
C LEU A 362 -1.61 -4.66 8.32
N VAL A 363 -0.93 -5.13 7.28
CA VAL A 363 -1.30 -6.34 6.53
C VAL A 363 -1.07 -7.59 7.38
N TYR A 364 -0.02 -7.58 8.20
CA TYR A 364 0.43 -8.74 8.98
C TYR A 364 0.02 -8.64 10.44
N TYR A 365 -0.09 -7.42 10.96
CA TYR A 365 -0.39 -7.15 12.36
C TYR A 365 -1.72 -6.42 12.49
N SER A 366 -2.54 -6.82 13.46
CA SER A 366 -3.64 -5.98 13.94
C SER A 366 -3.08 -4.70 14.57
N VAL A 367 -3.87 -3.63 14.58
CA VAL A 367 -3.45 -2.36 15.19
C VAL A 367 -3.21 -2.56 16.68
N GLU A 368 -4.08 -3.35 17.32
CA GLU A 368 -4.01 -3.69 18.74
C GLU A 368 -2.70 -4.40 19.08
N LEU A 369 -2.25 -5.33 18.24
CA LEU A 369 -0.98 -6.03 18.45
C LEU A 369 0.20 -5.13 18.12
N TRP A 370 0.14 -4.41 16.99
CA TRP A 370 1.21 -3.53 16.51
C TRP A 370 1.57 -2.44 17.52
N ASP A 371 0.58 -1.88 18.20
CA ASP A 371 0.76 -0.82 19.19
C ASP A 371 0.83 -1.34 20.65
N SER A 372 0.83 -2.66 20.85
CA SER A 372 0.85 -3.26 22.19
C SER A 372 2.18 -3.02 22.92
N GLN A 373 2.12 -2.95 24.26
CA GLN A 373 3.31 -2.86 25.11
C GLN A 373 4.26 -4.06 24.93
N ASP A 374 3.70 -5.23 24.63
CA ASP A 374 4.49 -6.42 24.33
C ASP A 374 5.26 -6.24 23.02
N ALA A 375 4.66 -5.63 21.98
CA ALA A 375 5.34 -5.39 20.69
C ALA A 375 6.48 -4.37 20.85
N ILE A 376 6.36 -3.49 21.85
CA ILE A 376 7.41 -2.54 22.23
C ILE A 376 8.61 -3.26 22.85
N THR A 377 8.37 -4.16 23.79
CA THR A 377 9.41 -4.77 24.64
C THR A 377 10.04 -6.02 24.04
N ARG A 378 9.29 -6.78 23.25
CA ARG A 378 9.74 -8.03 22.65
C ARG A 378 9.24 -8.17 21.22
N PHE A 379 9.83 -9.11 20.50
CA PHE A 379 9.36 -9.49 19.18
C PHE A 379 8.10 -10.36 19.30
N ILE A 380 7.03 -9.99 18.59
CA ILE A 380 5.81 -10.77 18.46
C ILE A 380 5.58 -11.15 16.99
N LEU A 381 5.10 -12.37 16.78
CA LEU A 381 4.70 -12.85 15.47
C LEU A 381 3.41 -12.16 14.98
N PRO A 382 3.23 -12.01 13.65
CA PRO A 382 1.99 -11.57 13.01
C PRO A 382 0.76 -12.35 13.48
N ASP A 383 -0.36 -11.66 13.64
CA ASP A 383 -1.66 -12.22 14.00
C ASP A 383 -2.69 -12.20 12.85
N ARG A 384 -2.39 -11.51 11.74
CA ARG A 384 -3.21 -11.56 10.51
C ARG A 384 -2.68 -12.64 9.57
N GLY A 385 -3.57 -13.55 9.16
CA GLY A 385 -3.24 -14.82 8.50
C GLY A 385 -3.25 -14.81 6.96
N THR A 386 -3.15 -13.67 6.29
CA THR A 386 -3.38 -13.58 4.83
C THR A 386 -2.12 -13.20 4.05
N GLY A 387 -1.39 -14.24 3.60
CA GLY A 387 -0.30 -14.13 2.62
C GLY A 387 1.03 -14.62 3.17
N GLU A 388 1.88 -15.18 2.29
CA GLU A 388 3.22 -15.71 2.58
C GLU A 388 3.81 -15.09 3.84
N HIS A 389 3.90 -15.91 4.90
CA HIS A 389 4.48 -15.47 6.16
C HIS A 389 5.80 -14.77 5.82
N PRO A 390 6.07 -13.57 6.39
CA PRO A 390 7.31 -12.85 6.10
C PRO A 390 8.58 -13.63 6.51
N PHE A 391 8.40 -14.79 7.15
CA PHE A 391 9.40 -15.69 7.69
C PHE A 391 9.72 -16.90 6.80
N TYR A 392 9.06 -17.09 5.64
CA TYR A 392 9.35 -18.19 4.71
C TYR A 392 9.74 -17.70 3.32
#